data_AF-A0A1Y5F8C3-F1
#
_entry.id   AF-A0A1Y5F8C3-F1
#
_cell.length_a   1.000
_cell.length_b   1.000
_cell.length_c   1.000
_cell.angle_alpha   90.00
_cell.angle_beta   90.00
_cell.angle_gamma   90.00
#
_symmetry.space_group_name_H-M   'P 1'
#
loop_
_entity.id
_entity.type
_entity.pdbx_description
1 polymer ?
#
loop_
_entity_poly.entity_id
_entity_poly.type
_entity_poly.pdbx_seq_one_letter_code
_entity_poly.pdbx_strand_id
1 'polypeptide(L)'
;MILWEALEVSGEILPSGCFAGSCGSCRINVVEGVENLSKLSVIENDTIEHLKGSYTESHGEDWTKEKNIRLSCRAKVKGDLKIHILK
;
A
#
# COMPACT_ATOMS: atom_id res chain seq x y z
N MET A 1 6.72 10.73 8.81
CA MET A 1 6.12 11.24 7.56
C MET A 1 5.16 10.19 7.02
N ILE A 2 4.06 10.59 6.37
CA ILE A 2 3.19 9.63 5.66
C ILE A 2 3.83 9.31 4.31
N LEU A 3 3.81 8.05 3.90
CA LEU A 3 4.47 7.61 2.66
C LEU A 3 3.93 8.33 1.43
N TRP A 4 2.62 8.60 1.38
CA TRP A 4 2.01 9.44 0.34
C TRP A 4 2.72 10.78 0.16
N GLU A 5 2.93 11.52 1.25
CA GLU A 5 3.59 12.84 1.22
C GLU A 5 5.05 12.72 0.73
N ALA A 6 5.74 11.66 1.16
CA ALA A 6 7.11 11.39 0.73
C ALA A 6 7.19 11.12 -0.79
N LEU A 7 6.22 10.38 -1.33
CA LEU A 7 6.12 10.10 -2.76
C LEU A 7 5.84 11.36 -3.56
N GLU A 8 4.90 12.19 -3.11
CA GLU A 8 4.61 13.49 -3.75
C GLU A 8 5.85 14.40 -3.78
N VAL A 9 6.60 14.48 -2.67
CA VAL A 9 7.85 15.25 -2.61
C VAL A 9 8.90 14.70 -3.57
N SER A 10 8.91 13.38 -3.80
CA SER A 10 9.80 12.75 -4.78
C SER A 10 9.33 12.86 -6.25
N GLY A 11 8.16 13.45 -6.49
CA GLY A 11 7.56 13.60 -7.82
C GLY A 11 6.72 12.42 -8.29
N GLU A 12 6.54 11.39 -7.45
CA GLU A 12 5.71 10.22 -7.73
C GLU A 12 4.27 10.48 -7.31
N ILE A 13 3.41 10.76 -8.30
CA ILE A 13 2.00 11.11 -8.05
C ILE A 13 1.13 9.86 -8.16
N LEU A 14 0.49 9.50 -7.04
CA LEU A 14 -0.50 8.43 -6.98
C LEU A 14 -1.93 8.99 -7.21
N PRO A 15 -2.90 8.14 -7.59
CA PRO A 15 -4.29 8.55 -7.69
C PRO A 15 -4.84 9.02 -6.33
N SER A 16 -5.28 10.28 -6.27
CA SER A 16 -5.90 10.85 -5.07
C SER A 16 -7.20 10.10 -4.74
N GLY A 17 -7.39 9.79 -3.46
CA GLY A 17 -8.57 9.05 -2.98
C GLY A 17 -9.07 9.57 -1.65
N CYS A 18 -9.56 8.68 -0.79
CA CYS A 18 -10.23 9.08 0.45
C CYS A 18 -9.29 9.55 1.58
N PHE A 19 -7.98 9.26 1.53
CA PHE A 19 -6.99 9.43 2.62
C PHE A 19 -7.32 8.75 3.98
N ALA A 20 -8.53 8.19 4.10
CA ALA A 20 -9.01 7.43 5.24
C ALA A 20 -8.59 5.95 5.21
N GLY A 21 -8.08 5.47 4.06
CA GLY A 21 -7.63 4.09 3.87
C GLY A 21 -8.71 3.12 3.42
N SER A 22 -9.89 3.60 3.01
CA SER A 22 -11.04 2.77 2.61
C SER A 22 -11.24 2.57 1.10
N CYS A 23 -10.48 3.28 0.24
CA CYS A 23 -10.69 3.26 -1.21
C CYS A 23 -9.69 2.41 -2.01
N GLY A 24 -8.51 2.12 -1.45
CA GLY A 24 -7.45 1.37 -2.15
C GLY A 24 -6.73 2.10 -3.30
N SER A 25 -7.08 3.33 -3.66
CA SER A 25 -6.51 4.04 -4.82
C SER A 25 -5.00 4.28 -4.72
N CYS A 26 -4.48 4.39 -3.50
CA CYS A 26 -3.07 4.69 -3.19
C CYS A 26 -2.23 3.43 -2.87
N ARG A 27 -2.70 2.27 -3.32
CA ARG A 27 -2.08 0.96 -3.04
C ARG A 27 -0.70 0.82 -3.66
N ILE A 28 0.18 0.20 -2.91
CA ILE A 28 1.56 -0.10 -3.28
C ILE A 28 1.91 -1.52 -2.82
N ASN A 29 2.92 -2.12 -3.41
CA ASN A 29 3.58 -3.31 -2.89
C ASN A 29 4.91 -2.91 -2.24
N VAL A 30 5.11 -3.27 -0.98
CA VAL A 30 6.41 -3.10 -0.31
C VAL A 30 7.30 -4.28 -0.66
N VAL A 31 8.43 -3.99 -1.31
CA VAL A 31 9.41 -4.99 -1.74
C VAL A 31 10.44 -5.22 -0.63
N GLU A 32 10.89 -4.15 0.05
CA GLU A 32 11.85 -4.20 1.16
C GLU A 32 11.47 -3.16 2.23
N GLY A 33 11.77 -3.46 3.51
CA GLY A 33 11.57 -2.54 4.64
C GLY A 33 10.15 -2.49 5.23
N VAL A 34 9.34 -3.54 5.09
CA VAL A 34 7.96 -3.56 5.62
C VAL A 34 7.87 -3.28 7.12
N GLU A 35 8.90 -3.69 7.87
CA GLU A 35 9.09 -3.44 9.30
C GLU A 35 9.29 -1.95 9.64
N ASN A 36 9.72 -1.14 8.67
CA ASN A 36 9.88 0.31 8.82
C ASN A 36 8.56 1.07 8.66
N LEU A 37 7.44 0.37 8.46
CA LEU A 37 6.11 0.96 8.40
C LEU A 37 5.36 0.88 9.72
N SER A 38 4.41 1.80 9.91
CA SER A 38 3.39 1.63 10.94
C SER A 38 2.59 0.34 10.72
N LYS A 39 2.08 -0.22 11.83
CA LYS A 39 1.07 -1.29 11.80
C LYS A 39 -0.16 -0.84 11.01
N LEU A 40 -0.86 -1.81 10.44
CA LEU A 40 -2.13 -1.60 9.76
C LEU A 40 -3.19 -1.09 10.76
N SER A 41 -4.01 -0.14 10.33
CA SER A 41 -5.30 0.09 11.00
C SER A 41 -6.32 -0.95 10.55
N VAL A 42 -7.42 -1.07 11.30
CA VAL A 42 -8.54 -1.96 10.92
C VAL A 42 -9.05 -1.65 9.51
N ILE A 43 -9.32 -0.37 9.24
CA ILE A 43 -9.81 0.09 7.91
C ILE A 43 -8.81 -0.22 6.79
N GLU A 44 -7.50 -0.02 7.03
CA GLU A 44 -6.46 -0.31 6.03
C GLU A 44 -6.40 -1.82 5.76
N ASN A 45 -6.45 -2.64 6.81
CA ASN A 45 -6.43 -4.10 6.71
C ASN A 45 -7.62 -4.61 5.91
N ASP A 46 -8.84 -4.19 6.24
CA ASP A 46 -10.05 -4.62 5.54
C ASP A 46 -10.01 -4.28 4.04
N THR A 47 -9.49 -3.10 3.71
CA THR A 47 -9.32 -2.65 2.32
C THR A 47 -8.26 -3.47 1.60
N ILE A 48 -7.14 -3.80 2.25
CA ILE A 48 -6.08 -4.65 1.68
C ILE A 48 -6.59 -6.07 1.42
N GLU A 49 -7.34 -6.66 2.36
CA GLU A 49 -7.90 -8.00 2.18
C GLU A 49 -8.89 -8.05 1.01
N HIS A 50 -9.74 -7.02 0.86
CA HIS A 50 -10.60 -6.89 -0.32
C HIS A 50 -9.79 -6.79 -1.63
N LEU A 51 -8.74 -5.97 -1.66
CA LEU A 51 -7.84 -5.85 -2.82
C LEU A 51 -7.16 -7.18 -3.15
N LYS A 52 -6.68 -7.92 -2.14
CA LYS A 52 -6.08 -9.24 -2.34
C LYS A 52 -7.08 -10.24 -2.91
N GLY A 53 -8.34 -10.20 -2.48
CA GLY A 53 -9.41 -11.00 -3.09
C GLY A 53 -9.49 -10.76 -4.59
N SER A 54 -9.65 -9.51 -5.02
CA SER A 54 -9.73 -9.14 -6.45
C SER A 54 -8.47 -9.52 -7.23
N TYR A 55 -7.28 -9.34 -6.65
CA TYR A 55 -6.02 -9.75 -7.30
C TYR A 55 -5.87 -11.26 -7.41
N THR A 56 -6.35 -12.01 -6.42
CA THR A 56 -6.32 -13.48 -6.44
C THR A 56 -7.22 -14.02 -7.54
N GLU A 57 -8.40 -13.42 -7.73
CA GLU A 57 -9.30 -13.75 -8.85
C GLU A 57 -8.67 -13.47 -10.22
N SER A 58 -7.88 -12.40 -10.34
CA SER A 58 -7.32 -11.94 -11.62
C SER A 58 -5.95 -12.54 -11.96
N HIS A 59 -5.14 -12.90 -10.97
CA HIS A 59 -3.73 -13.30 -11.14
C HIS A 59 -3.37 -14.61 -10.44
N GLY A 60 -4.28 -15.21 -9.67
CA GLY A 60 -4.02 -16.40 -8.87
C GLY A 60 -3.44 -16.09 -7.49
N GLU A 61 -3.50 -17.09 -6.60
CA GLU A 61 -3.15 -16.96 -5.18
C GLU A 61 -1.65 -16.79 -4.94
N ASP A 62 -0.81 -17.35 -5.80
CA ASP A 62 0.65 -17.23 -5.70
C ASP A 62 1.10 -15.77 -5.87
N TRP A 63 0.46 -15.03 -6.77
CA TRP A 63 0.77 -13.63 -6.99
C TRP A 63 0.49 -12.80 -5.74
N THR A 64 -0.60 -13.04 -5.02
CA THR A 64 -0.98 -12.28 -3.82
C THR A 64 -0.18 -12.66 -2.59
N LYS A 65 0.16 -13.94 -2.41
CA LYS A 65 0.97 -14.42 -1.27
C LYS A 65 2.35 -13.79 -1.20
N GLU A 66 2.94 -13.47 -2.34
CA GLU A 66 4.28 -12.85 -2.42
C GLU A 66 4.27 -11.32 -2.23
N LYS A 67 3.10 -10.69 -2.05
CA LYS A 67 2.97 -9.21 -2.02
C LYS A 67 2.68 -8.69 -0.61
N ASN A 68 3.42 -7.66 -0.22
CA ASN A 68 3.14 -6.85 0.96
C ASN A 68 2.36 -5.61 0.53
N ILE A 69 1.08 -5.77 0.22
CA ILE A 69 0.22 -4.66 -0.20
C ILE A 69 0.00 -3.70 0.98
N ARG A 70 0.18 -2.40 0.75
CA ARG A 70 -0.04 -1.31 1.72
C ARG A 70 -0.74 -0.14 1.06
N LEU A 71 -1.35 0.73 1.88
CA LEU A 71 -1.94 2.00 1.41
C LEU A 71 -1.03 3.16 1.81
N SER A 72 -0.42 3.83 0.84
CA SER A 72 0.57 4.88 1.10
C SER A 72 0.03 6.06 1.93
N CYS A 73 -1.28 6.36 1.86
CA CYS A 73 -1.90 7.41 2.66
C CYS A 73 -2.05 7.05 4.16
N ARG A 74 -1.91 5.77 4.52
CA ARG A 74 -1.99 5.28 5.91
C ARG A 74 -0.64 4.80 6.47
N ALA A 75 0.31 4.52 5.59
CA ALA A 75 1.64 4.05 5.96
C ALA A 75 2.51 5.20 6.49
N LYS A 76 2.83 5.19 7.79
CA LYS A 76 3.88 6.06 8.35
C LYS A 76 5.23 5.41 8.18
N VAL A 77 6.18 6.14 7.61
CA VAL A 77 7.55 5.67 7.34
C VAL A 77 8.47 6.01 8.51
N LYS A 78 9.29 5.04 8.94
CA LYS A 78 10.28 5.16 10.02
C LYS A 78 11.73 4.85 9.61
N GLY A 79 11.94 4.45 8.36
CA GLY A 79 13.23 4.03 7.81
C GLY A 79 13.11 3.79 6.31
N ASP A 80 14.15 3.23 5.72
CA ASP A 80 14.22 3.05 4.27
C ASP A 80 13.22 2.01 3.77
N LEU A 81 12.73 2.22 2.55
CA LEU A 81 11.73 1.40 1.89
C LEU A 81 12.08 1.25 0.41
N LYS A 82 11.76 0.07 -0.13
CA LYS A 82 11.66 -0.14 -1.57
C LYS A 82 10.26 -0.58 -1.90
N ILE A 83 9.61 0.15 -2.81
CA ILE A 83 8.21 -0.09 -3.14
C ILE A 83 8.02 -0.25 -4.65
N HIS A 84 6.90 -0.85 -5.02
CA HIS A 84 6.38 -0.86 -6.37
C HIS A 84 4.95 -0.29 -6.34
N ILE A 85 4.68 0.71 -7.19
CA ILE A 85 3.34 1.29 -7.30
C ILE A 85 2.43 0.31 -8.04
N LEU A 86 1.28 -0.03 -7.43
CA LEU A 86 0.31 -0.93 -8.04
C LEU A 86 -0.75 -0.10 -8.77
N LYS A 87 -0.71 -0.12 -10.11
CA LYS A 87 -1.67 0.57 -10.98
C LYS A 87 -2.91 -0.26 -11.22
#